data_AF-A0A5N6THI3-F1
#
_entry.id   AF-A0A5N6THI3-F1
#
_cell.length_a   1.000
_cell.length_b   1.000
_cell.length_c   1.000
_cell.angle_alpha   90.00
_cell.angle_beta   90.00
_cell.angle_gamma   90.00
#
_symmetry.space_group_name_H-M   'P 1'
#
loop_
_entity.id
_entity.type
_entity.pdbx_description
1 polymer ?
#
loop_
_entity_poly.entity_id
_entity_poly.type
_entity_poly.pdbx_seq_one_letter_code
_entity_poly.pdbx_strand_id
1 'polypeptide(L)'
;MPQLAWIGLGNMGRVHPPTQITRKQLTIHRAWPAKASQLKVLGNTFVIGMTRCTGSFEAVFPGPYVAYSARMRGGDYHRRREPLFGAGLVGKDARHALEMARSVGADMKGLVLADEYLATVQEVMGQRGDLAGIYGAVKMEGGLEFEN
;
A
#
# COMPACT_ATOMS: atom_id res chain seq x y z
N MET A 1 -9.51 -48.12 38.21
CA MET A 1 -9.19 -46.81 38.79
C MET A 1 -9.91 -45.74 37.96
N PRO A 2 -10.46 -44.68 38.60
CA PRO A 2 -11.65 -43.90 38.22
C PRO A 2 -11.26 -42.70 37.31
N GLN A 3 -12.12 -41.81 36.77
CA GLN A 3 -13.37 -41.19 37.26
C GLN A 3 -14.20 -40.60 36.08
N LEU A 4 -15.53 -40.65 36.23
CA LEU A 4 -16.54 -39.91 35.47
C LEU A 4 -16.45 -38.38 35.68
N ALA A 5 -16.89 -37.59 34.70
CA ALA A 5 -17.92 -36.56 34.91
C ALA A 5 -18.56 -36.12 33.59
N TRP A 6 -19.82 -36.52 33.41
CA TRP A 6 -20.81 -35.92 32.52
C TRP A 6 -21.34 -34.63 33.14
N ILE A 7 -21.16 -33.47 32.48
CA ILE A 7 -22.00 -32.26 32.57
C ILE A 7 -21.81 -31.57 31.21
N GLY A 8 -22.78 -31.28 30.36
CA GLY A 8 -24.22 -31.28 30.44
C GLY A 8 -24.67 -30.69 29.10
N LEU A 9 -25.32 -31.51 28.28
CA LEU A 9 -26.07 -31.08 27.11
C LEU A 9 -27.22 -30.19 27.63
N GLY A 10 -27.07 -28.87 27.52
CA GLY A 10 -28.01 -27.93 28.12
C GLY A 10 -27.86 -26.50 27.61
N ASN A 11 -28.05 -26.28 26.30
CA ASN A 11 -28.77 -25.10 25.76
C ASN A 11 -28.67 -25.06 24.23
N MET A 12 -29.54 -25.82 23.58
CA MET A 12 -30.07 -25.43 22.28
C MET A 12 -31.09 -24.32 22.55
N GLY A 13 -30.81 -23.10 22.11
CA GLY A 13 -31.77 -21.99 22.23
C GLY A 13 -31.24 -20.67 22.79
N ARG A 14 -30.12 -20.14 22.28
CA ARG A 14 -29.91 -18.69 22.25
C ARG A 14 -29.40 -18.28 20.88
N VAL A 15 -30.35 -17.76 20.11
CA VAL A 15 -30.15 -16.92 18.94
C VAL A 15 -29.20 -15.79 19.35
N HIS A 16 -27.93 -15.85 18.94
CA HIS A 16 -27.05 -14.69 19.07
C HIS A 16 -27.44 -13.67 17.99
N PRO A 17 -27.75 -12.42 18.36
CA PRO A 17 -28.08 -11.38 17.39
C PRO A 17 -26.87 -11.08 16.50
N PRO A 18 -27.07 -10.60 15.25
CA PRO A 18 -25.96 -10.14 14.44
C PRO A 18 -25.20 -9.09 15.24
N THR A 19 -23.90 -9.28 15.36
CA THR A 19 -22.98 -8.40 16.05
C THR A 19 -23.18 -6.99 15.50
N GLN A 20 -23.97 -6.18 16.21
CA GLN A 20 -24.11 -4.78 15.90
C GLN A 20 -22.75 -4.16 16.18
N ILE A 21 -22.05 -3.81 15.10
CA ILE A 21 -20.93 -2.89 15.15
C ILE A 21 -21.52 -1.59 15.73
N THR A 22 -21.35 -1.41 17.03
CA THR A 22 -21.85 -0.25 17.74
C THR A 22 -21.16 0.97 17.17
N ARG A 23 -21.97 1.75 16.46
CA ARG A 23 -21.67 3.07 15.91
C ARG A 23 -21.39 4.04 17.08
N LYS A 24 -20.24 3.91 17.74
CA LYS A 24 -19.72 4.92 18.66
C LYS A 24 -18.26 5.19 18.38
N GLN A 25 -18.05 6.43 17.90
CA GLN A 25 -16.81 7.18 17.84
C GLN A 25 -15.79 6.73 16.79
N LEU A 26 -16.12 7.01 15.53
CA LEU A 26 -15.11 7.51 14.63
C LEU A 26 -15.59 8.84 14.05
N THR A 27 -15.45 9.90 14.85
CA THR A 27 -15.67 11.28 14.41
C THR A 27 -14.48 11.69 13.54
N ILE A 28 -14.40 11.20 12.28
CA ILE A 28 -13.31 11.50 11.33
C ILE A 28 -13.55 12.80 10.54
N HIS A 29 -14.40 13.72 11.00
CA HIS A 29 -14.98 14.67 10.05
C HIS A 29 -14.15 15.93 9.73
N ARG A 30 -13.02 16.23 10.40
CA ARG A 30 -12.30 17.51 10.17
C ARG A 30 -10.76 17.53 10.31
N ALA A 31 -10.10 16.40 10.56
CA ALA A 31 -8.63 16.35 10.76
C ALA A 31 -7.83 15.80 9.56
N TRP A 32 -8.50 15.56 8.44
CA TRP A 32 -7.96 14.85 7.28
C TRP A 32 -6.77 15.52 6.57
N PRO A 33 -6.71 16.86 6.38
CA PRO A 33 -5.61 17.47 5.64
C PRO A 33 -4.27 17.30 6.34
N ALA A 34 -4.20 17.58 7.65
CA ALA A 34 -2.96 17.48 8.40
C ALA A 34 -2.45 16.04 8.52
N LYS A 35 -3.34 15.08 8.74
CA LYS A 35 -2.98 13.64 8.85
C LYS A 35 -2.64 13.04 7.49
N ALA A 36 -3.30 13.45 6.41
CA ALA A 36 -2.96 13.03 5.05
C ALA A 36 -1.62 13.60 4.60
N SER A 37 -1.34 14.88 4.87
CA SER A 37 -0.04 15.48 4.62
C SER A 37 1.06 14.82 5.47
N GLN A 38 0.79 14.50 6.74
CA GLN A 38 1.72 13.72 7.57
C GLN A 38 1.95 12.31 7.03
N LEU A 39 0.91 11.62 6.54
CA LEU A 39 1.06 10.28 5.98
C LEU A 39 1.82 10.29 4.65
N LYS A 40 1.60 11.31 3.81
CA LYS A 40 2.37 11.56 2.59
C LYS A 40 3.82 11.88 2.92
N VAL A 41 4.08 12.78 3.88
CA VAL A 41 5.44 13.11 4.34
C VAL A 41 6.12 11.88 4.94
N LEU A 42 5.41 11.08 5.74
CA LEU A 42 5.92 9.85 6.33
C LEU A 42 6.21 8.81 5.25
N GLY A 43 5.31 8.65 4.26
CA GLY A 43 5.52 7.78 3.11
C GLY A 43 6.72 8.19 2.28
N ASN A 44 6.84 9.48 1.94
CA ASN A 44 7.98 10.02 1.21
C ASN A 44 9.28 9.90 2.02
N THR A 45 9.24 10.19 3.31
CA THR A 45 10.39 10.04 4.21
C THR A 45 10.78 8.57 4.35
N PHE A 46 9.80 7.66 4.38
CA PHE A 46 10.03 6.22 4.40
C PHE A 46 10.70 5.76 3.11
N VAL A 47 10.18 6.14 1.94
CA VAL A 47 10.76 5.84 0.63
C VAL A 47 12.19 6.38 0.51
N ILE A 48 12.44 7.63 0.92
CA ILE A 48 13.80 8.20 0.99
C ILE A 48 14.66 7.43 1.99
N GLY A 49 14.12 7.07 3.15
CA GLY A 49 14.78 6.26 4.17
C GLY A 49 15.25 4.91 3.64
N MET A 50 14.41 4.23 2.85
CA MET A 50 14.79 2.96 2.19
C MET A 50 16.02 3.12 1.28
N THR A 51 16.20 4.29 0.65
CA THR A 51 17.37 4.55 -0.21
C THR A 51 18.63 4.98 0.57
N ARG A 52 18.47 5.57 1.76
CA ARG A 52 19.58 6.10 2.59
C ARG A 52 20.10 5.10 3.64
N CYS A 53 19.33 4.10 4.02
CA CYS A 53 19.80 3.06 4.94
C CYS A 53 20.83 2.15 4.25
N THR A 54 22.09 2.29 4.65
CA THR A 54 23.22 1.43 4.23
C THR A 54 23.41 0.21 5.12
N GLY A 55 22.76 0.15 6.29
CA GLY A 55 22.69 -1.02 7.18
C GLY A 55 21.41 -1.82 6.96
N SER A 56 21.45 -3.13 7.23
CA SER A 56 20.48 -4.17 6.87
C SER A 56 19.01 -3.77 7.06
N PHE A 57 18.43 -3.12 6.04
CA PHE A 57 16.98 -2.88 5.96
C PHE A 57 16.20 -4.20 6.08
N GLU A 58 16.82 -5.29 5.64
CA GLU A 58 16.38 -6.69 5.82
C GLU A 58 16.12 -7.09 7.28
N ALA A 59 16.84 -6.50 8.24
CA ALA A 59 16.64 -6.79 9.67
C ALA A 59 15.39 -6.10 10.25
N VAL A 60 14.90 -5.04 9.59
CA VAL A 60 13.77 -4.23 10.07
C VAL A 60 12.50 -4.46 9.23
N PHE A 61 12.67 -4.67 7.92
CA PHE A 61 11.58 -4.89 6.95
C PHE A 61 12.00 -5.98 5.94
N PRO A 62 11.93 -7.25 6.35
CA PRO A 62 12.26 -8.36 5.47
C PRO A 62 11.28 -8.47 4.30
N GLY A 63 11.74 -9.05 3.19
CA GLY A 63 10.92 -9.35 2.03
C GLY A 63 11.03 -8.32 0.89
N PRO A 64 9.95 -8.06 0.13
CA PRO A 64 10.03 -7.39 -1.17
C PRO A 64 10.58 -5.95 -1.11
N TYR A 65 10.52 -5.30 0.06
CA TYR A 65 11.04 -3.95 0.26
C TYR A 65 12.55 -3.82 0.03
N VAL A 66 13.33 -4.86 0.38
CA VAL A 66 14.78 -4.88 0.14
C VAL A 66 15.07 -4.92 -1.36
N ALA A 67 14.29 -5.70 -2.12
CA ALA A 67 14.43 -5.74 -3.57
C ALA A 67 14.06 -4.39 -4.21
N TYR A 68 12.96 -3.75 -3.77
CA TYR A 68 12.59 -2.44 -4.29
C TYR A 68 13.63 -1.36 -3.97
N SER A 69 14.18 -1.33 -2.75
CA SER A 69 15.19 -0.33 -2.37
C SER A 69 16.48 -0.48 -3.17
N ALA A 70 16.92 -1.72 -3.45
CA ALA A 70 18.05 -1.98 -4.33
C ALA A 70 17.81 -1.44 -5.75
N ARG A 71 16.59 -1.62 -6.28
CA ARG A 71 16.20 -1.11 -7.61
C ARG A 71 16.16 0.41 -7.68
N MET A 72 15.65 1.07 -6.64
CA MET A 72 15.66 2.53 -6.53
C MET A 72 17.09 3.08 -6.51
N ARG A 73 17.95 2.52 -5.65
CA ARG A 73 19.34 2.95 -5.51
C ARG A 73 20.19 2.68 -6.76
N GLY A 74 19.99 1.53 -7.40
CA GLY A 74 20.74 1.14 -8.61
C GLY A 74 20.21 1.74 -9.92
N GLY A 75 19.03 2.38 -9.89
CA GLY A 75 18.39 2.92 -11.10
C GLY A 75 17.74 1.85 -12.00
N ASP A 76 17.64 0.60 -11.53
CA ASP A 76 17.03 -0.50 -12.31
C ASP A 76 15.54 -0.25 -12.62
N TYR A 77 14.88 0.66 -11.89
CA TYR A 77 13.49 1.04 -12.15
C TYR A 77 13.28 1.82 -13.46
N HIS A 78 14.31 2.47 -14.01
CA HIS A 78 14.22 3.24 -15.27
C HIS A 78 15.13 2.68 -16.38
N ARG A 79 16.26 2.05 -16.02
CA ARG A 79 17.23 1.54 -17.02
C ARG A 79 16.81 0.24 -17.67
N ARG A 80 15.96 -0.55 -17.01
CA ARG A 80 15.58 -1.88 -17.48
C ARG A 80 14.78 -1.81 -18.78
N ARG A 81 15.05 -2.75 -19.69
CA ARG A 81 14.31 -2.86 -20.96
C ARG A 81 12.89 -3.39 -20.76
N GLU A 82 12.73 -4.43 -19.97
CA GLU A 82 11.44 -5.07 -19.67
C GLU A 82 11.09 -4.89 -18.20
N PRO A 83 9.92 -4.36 -17.84
CA PRO A 83 9.57 -4.18 -16.44
C PRO A 83 9.40 -5.54 -15.73
N LEU A 84 9.80 -5.61 -14.46
CA LEU A 84 9.47 -6.78 -13.62
C LEU A 84 8.00 -6.77 -13.25
N PHE A 85 7.45 -5.59 -13.00
CA PHE A 85 6.01 -5.37 -12.82
C PHE A 85 5.60 -4.15 -13.62
N GLY A 86 4.96 -4.37 -14.78
CA GLY A 86 4.57 -3.30 -15.70
C GLY A 86 3.58 -2.34 -15.05
N ALA A 87 3.90 -1.05 -15.05
CA ALA A 87 3.08 0.01 -14.45
C ALA A 87 1.65 0.02 -15.00
N GLY A 88 1.46 -0.26 -16.29
CA GLY A 88 0.14 -0.35 -16.91
C GLY A 88 -0.72 -1.50 -16.41
N LEU A 89 -0.12 -2.65 -16.10
CA LEU A 89 -0.83 -3.80 -15.52
C LEU A 89 -1.20 -3.50 -14.06
N VAL A 90 -0.25 -2.97 -13.30
CA VAL A 90 -0.51 -2.60 -11.90
C VAL A 90 -1.58 -1.50 -11.81
N GLY A 91 -1.56 -0.52 -12.72
CA GLY A 91 -2.60 0.52 -12.79
C GLY A 91 -3.98 -0.02 -13.18
N LYS A 92 -4.05 -1.10 -13.98
CA LYS A 92 -5.32 -1.79 -14.24
C LYS A 92 -5.86 -2.44 -12.97
N ASP A 93 -5.00 -3.14 -12.23
CA ASP A 93 -5.38 -3.82 -10.98
C ASP A 93 -5.77 -2.80 -9.89
N ALA A 94 -5.04 -1.68 -9.81
CA ALA A 94 -5.34 -0.58 -8.91
C ALA A 94 -6.74 0.00 -9.17
N ARG A 95 -7.06 0.31 -10.43
CA ARG A 95 -8.39 0.82 -10.80
C ARG A 95 -9.50 -0.19 -10.53
N HIS A 96 -9.26 -1.47 -10.76
CA HIS A 96 -10.23 -2.51 -10.41
C HIS A 96 -10.49 -2.58 -8.90
N ALA A 97 -9.44 -2.53 -8.09
CA ALA A 97 -9.58 -2.49 -6.63
C ALA A 97 -10.30 -1.21 -6.14
N LEU A 98 -10.04 -0.06 -6.77
CA LEU A 98 -10.76 1.19 -6.49
C LEU A 98 -12.25 1.08 -6.83
N GLU A 99 -12.60 0.45 -7.94
CA GLU A 99 -13.99 0.21 -8.33
C GLU A 99 -14.72 -0.71 -7.34
N MET A 100 -14.06 -1.80 -6.90
CA MET A 100 -14.59 -2.67 -5.84
C MET A 100 -14.78 -1.94 -4.52
N ALA A 101 -13.83 -1.08 -4.11
CA ALA A 101 -13.97 -0.30 -2.89
C ALA A 101 -15.17 0.65 -2.96
N ARG A 102 -15.37 1.31 -4.11
CA ARG A 102 -16.52 2.21 -4.34
C ARG A 102 -17.86 1.47 -4.26
N SER A 103 -17.95 0.24 -4.78
CA SER A 103 -19.20 -0.52 -4.77
C SER A 103 -19.69 -0.86 -3.35
N VAL A 104 -18.79 -0.91 -2.38
CA VAL A 104 -19.10 -1.14 -0.95
C VAL A 104 -19.07 0.13 -0.10
N GLY A 105 -18.95 1.31 -0.73
CA GLY A 105 -18.89 2.60 -0.03
C GLY A 105 -17.58 2.85 0.75
N ALA A 106 -16.51 2.12 0.42
CA ALA A 106 -15.18 2.32 0.99
C ALA A 106 -14.34 3.27 0.13
N ASP A 107 -13.39 3.96 0.77
CA ASP A 107 -12.45 4.87 0.12
C ASP A 107 -11.00 4.43 0.38
N MET A 108 -10.19 4.38 -0.68
CA MET A 108 -8.80 3.92 -0.66
C MET A 108 -7.87 5.03 -1.16
N LYS A 109 -7.78 6.14 -0.43
CA LYS A 109 -7.00 7.32 -0.86
C LYS A 109 -5.52 7.05 -1.16
N GLY A 110 -4.91 6.12 -0.44
CA GLY A 110 -3.53 5.71 -0.72
C GLY A 110 -3.38 5.03 -2.09
N LEU A 111 -4.40 4.28 -2.51
CA LEU A 111 -4.42 3.62 -3.82
C LEU A 111 -4.74 4.61 -4.94
N VAL A 112 -5.58 5.62 -4.68
CA VAL A 112 -5.80 6.74 -5.62
C VAL A 112 -4.49 7.46 -5.91
N LEU A 113 -3.73 7.80 -4.87
CA LEU A 113 -2.42 8.45 -5.05
C LEU A 113 -1.41 7.53 -5.76
N ALA A 114 -1.41 6.23 -5.46
CA ALA A 114 -0.55 5.28 -6.14
C ALA A 114 -0.90 5.15 -7.64
N ASP A 115 -2.19 5.17 -7.99
CA ASP A 115 -2.67 5.15 -9.38
C ASP A 115 -2.23 6.40 -10.15
N GLU A 116 -2.29 7.59 -9.52
CA GLU A 116 -1.77 8.84 -10.10
C GLU A 116 -0.27 8.73 -10.44
N TYR A 117 0.54 8.20 -9.52
CA TYR A 117 1.97 7.99 -9.81
C TYR A 117 2.21 6.94 -10.89
N LEU A 118 1.41 5.87 -10.92
CA LEU A 118 1.53 4.85 -11.97
C LEU A 118 1.19 5.43 -13.35
N ALA A 119 0.23 6.35 -13.41
CA ALA A 119 -0.06 7.11 -14.62
C ALA A 119 1.16 7.95 -15.05
N THR A 120 1.79 8.70 -14.13
CA THR A 120 3.03 9.44 -14.43
C THR A 120 4.15 8.54 -14.93
N VAL A 121 4.35 7.37 -14.30
CA VAL A 121 5.35 6.40 -14.76
C VAL A 121 5.05 5.93 -16.17
N GLN A 122 3.78 5.69 -16.48
CA GLN A 122 3.35 5.24 -17.80
C GLN A 122 3.47 6.35 -18.86
N GLU A 123 3.28 7.61 -18.49
CA GLU A 123 3.53 8.78 -19.36
C GLU A 123 5.02 8.92 -19.71
N VAL A 124 5.91 8.76 -18.72
CA VAL A 124 7.35 8.93 -18.91
C VAL A 124 7.97 7.73 -19.63
N MET A 125 7.62 6.51 -19.23
CA MET A 125 8.30 5.28 -19.67
C MET A 125 7.49 4.41 -20.62
N GLY A 126 6.21 4.74 -20.86
CA GLY A 126 5.32 3.94 -21.69
C GLY A 126 5.21 2.49 -21.20
N GLN A 127 5.33 1.54 -22.14
CA GLN A 127 5.26 0.11 -21.85
C GLN A 127 6.44 -0.41 -21.01
N ARG A 128 7.54 0.36 -20.91
CA ARG A 128 8.72 0.00 -20.11
C ARG A 128 8.60 0.43 -18.65
N GLY A 129 7.54 1.16 -18.30
CA GLY A 129 7.31 1.61 -16.93
C GLY A 129 7.19 0.44 -15.97
N ASP A 130 7.97 0.47 -14.89
CA ASP A 130 7.93 -0.50 -13.80
C ASP A 130 7.25 0.10 -12.57
N LEU A 131 6.64 -0.74 -11.73
CA LEU A 131 6.08 -0.35 -10.44
C LEU A 131 7.07 0.44 -9.57
N ALA A 132 8.35 0.05 -9.55
CA ALA A 132 9.39 0.76 -8.81
C ALA A 132 9.62 2.19 -9.35
N GLY A 133 9.14 2.50 -10.55
CA GLY A 133 9.16 3.83 -11.17
C GLY A 133 8.35 4.88 -10.42
N ILE A 134 7.45 4.49 -9.50
CA ILE A 134 6.78 5.44 -8.59
C ILE A 134 7.83 6.29 -7.85
N TYR A 135 9.00 5.73 -7.56
CA TYR A 135 10.12 6.50 -6.99
C TYR A 135 10.55 7.67 -7.89
N GLY A 136 10.69 7.43 -9.20
CA GLY A 136 11.01 8.48 -10.18
C GLY A 136 9.88 9.52 -10.29
N ALA A 137 8.61 9.10 -10.25
CA ALA A 137 7.48 10.02 -10.25
C ALA A 137 7.46 10.92 -9.00
N VAL A 138 7.77 10.37 -7.82
CA VAL A 138 7.91 11.14 -6.58
C VAL A 138 9.09 12.11 -6.65
N LYS A 139 10.18 11.75 -7.32
CA LYS A 139 11.31 12.68 -7.57
C LYS A 139 10.87 13.87 -8.43
N MET A 140 10.10 13.63 -9.49
CA MET A 140 9.54 14.69 -10.33
C MET A 140 8.60 15.63 -9.57
N GLU A 141 7.77 15.10 -8.67
CA GLU A 141 6.95 15.93 -7.74
C GLU A 141 7.84 16.84 -6.86
N GLY A 142 9.04 16.35 -6.51
CA GLY A 142 10.06 17.11 -5.78
C GLY A 142 10.95 18.02 -6.63
N GLY A 143 10.68 18.17 -7.94
CA GLY A 143 11.48 19.01 -8.84
C GLY A 143 12.81 18.39 -9.28
N LEU A 144 12.98 17.08 -9.14
CA LEU A 144 14.15 16.34 -9.61
C LEU A 144 13.83 15.54 -10.89
N GLU A 145 14.85 15.18 -11.65
CA GLU A 145 14.69 14.27 -12.80
C GLU A 145 14.13 12.91 -12.38
N PHE A 146 13.40 12.26 -13.29
CA PHE A 146 12.85 10.93 -13.09
C PHE A 146 13.96 9.90 -12.85
N GLU A 147 15.02 9.97 -13.65
CA GLU A 147 16.23 9.15 -13.53
C GLU A 147 17.18 9.65 -12.44
N ASN A 148 18.01 8.75 -11.94
CA ASN A 148 19.05 8.99 -10.95
C ASN A 148 20.45 8.71 -11.50
#